data_AF-A0A947TFE9-F1
#
_entry.id   AF-A0A947TFE9-F1
#
_cell.length_a   1.000
_cell.length_b   1.000
_cell.length_c   1.000
_cell.angle_alpha   90.00
_cell.angle_beta   90.00
_cell.angle_gamma   90.00
#
_symmetry.space_group_name_H-M   'P 1'
#
loop_
_entity.id
_entity.type
_entity.pdbx_description
1 polymer ?
#
loop_
_entity_poly.entity_id
_entity_poly.type
_entity_poly.pdbx_seq_one_letter_code
_entity_poly.pdbx_strand_id
1 'polypeptide(L)'
;MGNLVDPTAQKKLALIRLGWIVVLTLFVSSAIAIGVLFIAYKRELKKAEEIAMARPIINTYDFPEAKIGQEYRALVAASVYNFNVELEGRVLSGLPEGLRLTSCRSDFNSPIAKFAAVNSLTTCTLEGIPQKSGKYLVEILFSIPNGFVSAKEIVPLVVNP
;
A
#
# COMPACT_ATOMS: atom_id res chain seq x y z
N MET A 1 32.04 69.33 -27.80
CA MET A 1 32.99 68.32 -27.29
C MET A 1 32.28 66.97 -27.25
N GLY A 2 32.45 66.15 -28.28
CA GLY A 2 31.85 64.81 -28.34
C GLY A 2 32.91 63.78 -28.00
N ASN A 3 32.71 63.02 -26.92
CA ASN A 3 33.59 61.91 -26.57
C ASN A 3 33.43 60.80 -27.62
N LEU A 4 34.45 60.63 -28.47
CA LEU A 4 34.61 59.48 -29.36
C LEU A 4 34.90 58.25 -28.49
N VAL A 5 33.83 57.52 -28.13
CA VAL A 5 33.96 56.24 -27.43
C VAL A 5 34.54 55.21 -28.41
N ASP A 6 35.65 54.59 -28.02
CA ASP A 6 36.33 53.56 -28.80
C ASP A 6 35.38 52.37 -29.09
N PRO A 7 35.04 52.08 -30.37
CA PRO A 7 34.13 51.00 -30.75
C PRO A 7 34.64 49.61 -30.33
N THR A 8 35.96 49.48 -30.11
CA THR A 8 36.59 48.23 -29.66
C THR A 8 36.29 47.96 -28.18
N ALA A 9 36.23 49.00 -27.35
CA ALA A 9 35.85 48.91 -25.95
C ALA A 9 34.36 48.55 -25.78
N GLN A 10 33.49 49.10 -26.64
CA GLN A 10 32.06 48.74 -26.63
C GLN A 10 31.81 47.27 -26.99
N LYS A 11 32.52 46.73 -27.98
CA LYS A 11 32.42 45.30 -28.35
C LYS A 11 32.87 44.37 -27.22
N LYS A 12 33.97 44.69 -26.52
CA LYS A 12 34.43 43.90 -25.36
C LYS A 12 33.42 43.92 -24.21
N LEU A 13 32.83 45.08 -23.92
CA LEU A 13 31.81 45.21 -22.87
C LEU A 13 30.53 44.42 -23.22
N ALA A 14 30.12 44.40 -24.49
CA ALA A 14 28.98 43.63 -24.96
C ALA A 14 29.19 42.11 -24.81
N LEU A 15 30.39 41.61 -25.14
CA LEU A 15 30.74 40.20 -24.98
C LEU A 15 30.73 39.76 -23.51
N ILE A 16 31.27 40.59 -22.61
CA ILE A 16 31.25 40.33 -21.16
C ILE A 16 29.80 40.26 -20.65
N ARG A 17 28.94 41.19 -21.06
CA ARG A 17 27.51 41.20 -20.69
C ARG A 17 26.78 39.96 -21.20
N LEU A 18 27.02 39.55 -22.45
CA LEU A 18 26.46 38.32 -23.01
C LEU A 18 26.91 37.08 -22.23
N GLY A 19 28.20 37.00 -21.87
CA GLY A 19 28.73 35.92 -21.03
C GLY A 19 28.00 35.81 -19.69
N TRP A 20 27.80 36.93 -18.99
CA TRP A 20 27.05 36.95 -17.73
C TRP A 20 25.58 36.54 -17.89
N ILE A 21 24.91 36.96 -18.98
CA ILE A 21 23.53 36.56 -19.25
C ILE A 21 23.43 35.05 -19.45
N VAL A 22 24.35 34.44 -20.20
CA VAL A 22 24.38 32.99 -20.44
C VAL A 22 24.66 32.21 -19.16
N VAL A 23 25.62 32.67 -18.34
CA VAL A 23 25.90 32.03 -17.04
C VAL A 23 24.68 32.12 -16.12
N LEU A 24 24.01 33.27 -16.07
CA LEU A 24 22.83 33.46 -15.25
C LEU A 24 21.67 32.55 -15.70
N THR A 25 21.42 32.44 -17.01
CA THR A 25 20.34 31.57 -17.53
C THR A 25 20.61 30.09 -17.31
N LEU A 26 21.87 29.65 -17.40
CA LEU A 26 22.26 28.28 -17.05
C LEU A 26 22.07 28.00 -15.55
N PHE A 27 22.46 28.94 -14.69
CA PHE A 27 22.29 28.77 -13.25
C PHE A 27 20.80 28.74 -12.85
N VAL A 28 20.00 29.64 -13.40
CA VAL A 28 18.54 29.70 -13.15
C VAL A 28 17.85 28.44 -13.66
N SER A 29 18.17 27.98 -14.88
CA SER A 29 17.56 26.76 -15.43
C SER A 29 17.93 25.50 -14.64
N SER A 30 19.18 25.40 -14.17
CA SER A 30 19.61 24.31 -13.28
C SER A 30 18.88 24.33 -11.94
N ALA A 31 18.76 25.50 -11.30
CA ALA A 31 18.03 25.63 -10.04
C ALA A 31 16.55 25.25 -10.17
N ILE A 32 15.91 25.62 -11.28
CA ILE A 32 14.52 25.24 -11.58
C ILE A 32 14.42 23.72 -11.77
N ALA A 33 15.31 23.11 -12.55
CA ALA A 33 15.30 21.67 -12.79
C ALA A 33 15.46 20.87 -11.48
N ILE A 34 16.38 21.28 -10.62
CA ILE A 34 16.58 20.67 -9.29
C ILE A 34 15.32 20.84 -8.42
N GLY A 35 14.71 22.03 -8.43
CA GLY A 35 13.47 22.29 -7.70
C GLY A 35 12.32 21.39 -8.14
N VAL A 36 12.15 21.20 -9.46
CA VAL A 36 11.12 20.30 -10.02
C VAL A 36 11.39 18.84 -9.61
N LEU A 37 12.63 18.37 -9.72
CA LEU A 37 13.04 17.04 -9.29
C LEU A 37 12.77 16.81 -7.79
N PHE A 38 13.11 17.79 -6.96
CA PHE A 38 12.88 17.71 -5.52
C PHE A 38 11.39 17.65 -5.16
N ILE A 39 10.54 18.40 -5.86
CA ILE A 39 9.08 18.34 -5.69
C ILE A 39 8.54 16.97 -6.13
N ALA A 40 8.99 16.44 -7.26
CA ALA A 40 8.61 15.11 -7.72
C ALA A 40 9.02 14.03 -6.70
N TYR A 41 10.26 14.09 -6.22
CA TYR A 41 10.77 13.19 -5.19
C TYR A 41 9.96 13.25 -3.89
N LYS A 42 9.65 14.46 -3.39
CA LYS A 42 8.82 14.62 -2.19
C LYS A 42 7.41 14.04 -2.35
N ARG A 43 6.81 14.15 -3.53
CA ARG A 43 5.49 13.55 -3.81
C ARG A 43 5.55 12.03 -3.74
N GLU A 44 6.56 11.41 -4.35
CA GLU A 44 6.74 9.95 -4.30
C GLU A 44 7.02 9.48 -2.86
N LEU A 45 7.81 10.24 -2.10
CA LEU A 45 8.10 9.91 -0.70
C LEU A 45 6.84 9.96 0.17
N LYS A 46 5.99 10.98 -0.02
CA LYS A 46 4.72 11.11 0.69
C LYS A 46 3.76 9.97 0.34
N LYS A 47 3.67 9.57 -0.94
CA LYS A 47 2.88 8.39 -1.35
C LYS A 47 3.40 7.11 -0.70
N ALA A 48 4.72 6.91 -0.66
CA ALA A 48 5.32 5.74 -0.04
C ALA A 48 5.06 5.70 1.48
N GLU A 49 5.12 6.85 2.15
CA GLU A 49 4.81 6.99 3.58
C GLU A 49 3.34 6.70 3.88
N GLU A 50 2.42 7.21 3.06
CA GLU A 50 0.98 6.91 3.15
C GLU A 50 0.69 5.41 2.96
N ILE A 51 1.36 4.73 2.02
CA ILE A 51 1.24 3.28 1.83
C ILE A 51 1.82 2.50 3.01
N ALA A 52 2.93 2.97 3.62
CA ALA A 52 3.52 2.32 4.78
C ALA A 52 2.60 2.38 6.02
N MET A 53 1.76 3.42 6.13
CA MET A 53 0.74 3.53 7.17
C MET A 53 -0.51 2.67 6.91
N ALA A 54 -0.71 2.17 5.68
CA ALA A 54 -1.82 1.33 5.28
C ALA A 54 -1.67 -0.15 5.69
N ARG A 55 -1.12 -0.43 6.89
CA ARG A 55 -0.92 -1.81 7.34
C ARG A 55 -2.27 -2.50 7.57
N PRO A 56 -2.52 -3.68 6.98
CA PRO A 56 -3.73 -4.43 7.28
C PRO A 56 -3.80 -4.79 8.76
N ILE A 57 -5.01 -4.79 9.30
CA ILE A 57 -5.35 -5.28 10.63
C ILE A 57 -6.31 -6.44 10.41
N ILE A 58 -5.92 -7.63 10.86
CA ILE A 58 -6.77 -8.81 10.74
C ILE A 58 -7.81 -8.75 11.86
N ASN A 59 -9.06 -8.76 11.46
CA ASN A 59 -10.23 -8.76 12.32
C ASN A 59 -10.87 -10.15 12.21
N THR A 60 -10.19 -11.17 12.70
CA THR A 60 -10.71 -12.53 12.72
C THR A 60 -11.88 -12.62 13.70
N TYR A 61 -12.95 -13.29 13.27
CA TYR A 61 -13.98 -13.77 14.17
C TYR A 61 -13.50 -15.10 14.79
N ASP A 62 -13.97 -15.41 16.00
CA ASP A 62 -13.76 -16.74 16.59
C ASP A 62 -14.29 -17.80 15.61
N PHE A 63 -13.43 -18.71 15.19
CA PHE A 63 -13.83 -19.77 14.27
C PHE A 63 -14.76 -20.74 15.00
N PRO A 64 -15.99 -20.96 14.50
CA PRO A 64 -16.85 -21.98 15.07
C PRO A 64 -16.19 -23.36 14.94
N GLU A 65 -16.54 -24.27 15.83
CA GLU A 65 -16.07 -25.65 15.72
C GLU A 65 -16.64 -26.30 14.45
N ALA A 66 -15.78 -26.98 13.69
CA ALA A 66 -16.16 -27.73 12.51
C ALA A 66 -16.42 -29.21 12.86
N LYS A 67 -17.11 -29.94 11.99
CA LYS A 67 -17.34 -31.39 12.10
C LYS A 67 -16.93 -32.11 10.83
N ILE A 68 -16.33 -33.29 10.95
CA ILE A 68 -15.95 -34.10 9.79
C ILE A 68 -17.19 -34.37 8.92
N GLY A 69 -17.02 -34.24 7.60
CA GLY A 69 -18.06 -34.59 6.64
C GLY A 69 -19.23 -33.59 6.58
N GLN A 70 -19.19 -32.50 7.36
CA GLN A 70 -20.19 -31.44 7.32
C GLN A 70 -19.66 -30.21 6.60
N GLU A 71 -20.55 -29.51 5.89
CA GLU A 71 -20.20 -28.23 5.29
C GLU A 71 -19.84 -27.22 6.39
N TYR A 72 -18.65 -26.67 6.28
CA TYR A 72 -18.12 -25.65 7.17
C TYR A 72 -18.09 -24.31 6.44
N ARG A 73 -18.44 -23.23 7.15
CA ARG A 73 -18.33 -21.87 6.65
C ARG A 73 -17.99 -20.91 7.78
N ALA A 74 -16.89 -20.18 7.64
CA ALA A 74 -16.51 -19.11 8.55
C ALA A 74 -16.02 -17.88 7.77
N LEU A 75 -16.17 -16.70 8.37
CA LEU A 75 -15.72 -15.45 7.78
C LEU A 75 -14.41 -15.00 8.43
N VAL A 76 -13.50 -14.55 7.58
CA VAL A 76 -12.24 -13.93 7.98
C VAL A 76 -12.25 -12.53 7.40
N ALA A 77 -12.12 -11.53 8.25
CA ALA A 77 -12.06 -10.15 7.83
C ALA A 77 -10.68 -9.56 8.09
N ALA A 78 -10.24 -8.68 7.21
CA ALA A 78 -9.14 -7.77 7.46
C ALA A 78 -9.51 -6.38 7.00
N SER A 79 -8.84 -5.40 7.58
CA SER A 79 -9.15 -4.00 7.36
C SER A 79 -7.93 -3.13 7.24
N VAL A 80 -8.07 -1.98 6.60
CA VAL A 80 -7.05 -0.94 6.58
C VAL A 80 -7.65 0.37 7.08
N TYR A 81 -6.94 1.03 7.97
CA TYR A 81 -7.32 2.33 8.50
C TYR A 81 -7.03 3.44 7.50
N ASN A 82 -7.97 4.37 7.32
CA ASN A 82 -7.82 5.57 6.48
C ASN A 82 -7.42 5.37 5.01
N PHE A 83 -7.54 4.15 4.46
CA PHE A 83 -7.16 3.86 3.08
C PHE A 83 -8.19 2.97 2.37
N ASN A 84 -8.54 3.34 1.14
CA ASN A 84 -9.40 2.52 0.27
C ASN A 84 -8.51 1.66 -0.63
N VAL A 85 -8.16 0.47 -0.14
CA VAL A 85 -7.33 -0.47 -0.88
C VAL A 85 -7.89 -1.88 -0.76
N GLU A 86 -7.96 -2.59 -1.88
CA GLU A 86 -8.31 -4.00 -1.90
C GLU A 86 -7.22 -4.80 -1.20
N LEU A 87 -7.60 -5.78 -0.38
CA LEU A 87 -6.65 -6.72 0.21
C LEU A 87 -6.77 -8.07 -0.48
N GLU A 88 -5.64 -8.73 -0.63
CA GLU A 88 -5.56 -10.14 -1.02
C GLU A 88 -5.40 -10.98 0.24
N GLY A 89 -6.36 -11.88 0.47
CA GLY A 89 -6.31 -12.87 1.55
C GLY A 89 -5.82 -14.21 1.04
N ARG A 90 -4.89 -14.85 1.76
CA ARG A 90 -4.45 -16.23 1.48
C ARG A 90 -4.12 -16.99 2.75
N VAL A 91 -4.27 -18.30 2.71
CA VAL A 91 -3.83 -19.19 3.79
C VAL A 91 -2.41 -19.63 3.51
N LEU A 92 -1.53 -19.48 4.50
CA LEU A 92 -0.12 -19.87 4.39
C LEU A 92 0.09 -21.32 4.81
N SER A 93 -0.52 -21.73 5.92
CA SER A 93 -0.31 -23.05 6.50
C SER A 93 -1.44 -23.47 7.45
N GLY A 94 -1.44 -24.76 7.83
CA GLY A 94 -2.28 -25.28 8.90
C GLY A 94 -3.77 -25.48 8.57
N LEU A 95 -4.17 -25.35 7.30
CA LEU A 95 -5.54 -25.58 6.88
C LEU A 95 -5.90 -27.07 6.90
N PRO A 96 -7.02 -27.49 7.53
CA PRO A 96 -7.51 -28.86 7.43
C PRO A 96 -7.83 -29.26 5.99
N GLU A 97 -7.61 -30.54 5.68
CA GLU A 97 -7.95 -31.11 4.38
C GLU A 97 -9.44 -30.97 4.08
N GLY A 98 -9.76 -30.53 2.87
CA GLY A 98 -11.13 -30.29 2.40
C GLY A 98 -11.68 -28.90 2.70
N LEU A 99 -10.94 -28.04 3.41
CA LEU A 99 -11.24 -26.62 3.55
C LEU A 99 -10.40 -25.77 2.58
N ARG A 100 -10.95 -24.63 2.17
CA ARG A 100 -10.30 -23.65 1.31
C ARG A 100 -10.77 -22.24 1.64
N LEU A 101 -9.88 -21.26 1.47
CA LEU A 101 -10.26 -19.85 1.54
C LEU A 101 -10.72 -19.40 0.17
N THR A 102 -11.96 -18.91 0.07
CA THR A 102 -12.59 -18.44 -1.16
C THR A 102 -13.29 -17.10 -0.94
N SER A 103 -13.81 -16.53 -2.03
CA SER A 103 -14.78 -15.44 -1.99
C SER A 103 -14.31 -14.21 -1.20
N CYS A 104 -13.05 -13.80 -1.42
CA CYS A 104 -12.56 -12.54 -0.88
C CYS A 104 -13.25 -11.38 -1.60
N ARG A 105 -14.02 -10.59 -0.85
CA ARG A 105 -14.71 -9.40 -1.35
C ARG A 105 -14.27 -8.19 -0.52
N SER A 106 -13.93 -7.13 -1.23
CA SER A 106 -13.61 -5.84 -0.61
C SER A 106 -14.83 -4.93 -0.65
N ASP A 107 -15.29 -4.50 0.52
CA ASP A 107 -16.33 -3.49 0.67
C ASP A 107 -15.70 -2.23 1.29
N PHE A 108 -15.61 -1.19 0.46
CA PHE A 108 -15.23 0.15 0.87
C PHE A 108 -16.50 0.85 1.36
N ASN A 109 -16.55 1.32 2.61
CA ASN A 109 -17.71 1.94 3.30
C ASN A 109 -18.58 1.02 4.19
N SER A 110 -18.12 -0.18 4.59
CA SER A 110 -18.86 -0.98 5.57
C SER A 110 -18.41 -0.67 7.00
N PRO A 111 -19.21 0.02 7.84
CA PRO A 111 -18.87 0.22 9.24
C PRO A 111 -19.00 -1.11 9.98
N ILE A 112 -17.88 -1.72 10.35
CA ILE A 112 -17.92 -2.87 11.25
C ILE A 112 -18.18 -2.32 12.65
N ALA A 113 -19.34 -2.60 13.22
CA ALA A 113 -19.77 -2.07 14.53
C ALA A 113 -18.78 -2.32 15.68
N LYS A 114 -17.84 -3.28 15.52
CA LYS A 114 -16.81 -3.63 16.50
C LYS A 114 -15.48 -2.87 16.31
N PHE A 115 -15.26 -2.19 15.17
CA PHE A 115 -13.99 -1.54 14.84
C PHE A 115 -14.23 -0.09 14.37
N ALA A 116 -13.71 0.88 15.13
CA ALA A 116 -13.88 2.30 14.85
C ALA A 116 -13.16 2.70 13.55
N ALA A 117 -13.91 3.29 12.62
CA ALA A 117 -13.43 3.93 11.38
C ALA A 117 -12.60 3.02 10.46
N VAL A 118 -13.29 2.13 9.76
CA VAL A 118 -12.69 1.28 8.72
C VAL A 118 -13.04 1.83 7.33
N ASN A 119 -12.02 2.13 6.51
CA ASN A 119 -12.24 2.63 5.14
C ASN A 119 -12.29 1.48 4.12
N SER A 120 -11.46 0.44 4.31
CA SER A 120 -11.50 -0.79 3.53
C SER A 120 -11.68 -2.00 4.42
N LEU A 121 -12.68 -2.83 4.11
CA LEU A 121 -12.90 -4.13 4.70
C LEU A 121 -12.84 -5.20 3.61
N THR A 122 -11.89 -6.11 3.70
CA THR A 122 -11.88 -7.32 2.88
C THR A 122 -12.34 -8.49 3.74
N THR A 123 -13.39 -9.18 3.28
CA THR A 123 -13.89 -10.40 3.92
C THR A 123 -13.68 -11.57 2.99
N CYS A 124 -13.04 -12.62 3.48
CA CYS A 124 -12.89 -13.91 2.80
C CYS A 124 -13.71 -14.97 3.55
N THR A 125 -14.18 -15.98 2.82
CA THR A 125 -14.90 -17.12 3.40
C THR A 125 -13.98 -18.32 3.45
N LEU A 126 -13.81 -18.91 4.64
CA LEU A 126 -13.23 -20.24 4.79
C LEU A 126 -14.36 -21.26 4.68
N GLU A 127 -14.35 -22.08 3.63
CA GLU A 127 -15.43 -23.04 3.36
C GLU A 127 -14.92 -24.39 2.89
N GLY A 128 -15.77 -25.41 3.03
CA GLY A 128 -15.52 -26.75 2.51
C GLY A 128 -16.03 -27.83 3.44
N ILE A 129 -15.54 -29.06 3.27
CA ILE A 129 -15.93 -30.22 4.08
C ILE A 129 -14.65 -30.80 4.68
N PRO A 130 -14.40 -30.63 5.99
CA PRO A 130 -13.19 -31.13 6.60
C PRO A 130 -13.21 -32.65 6.65
N GLN A 131 -12.07 -33.27 6.34
CA GLN A 131 -11.96 -34.73 6.23
C GLN A 131 -11.34 -35.40 7.46
N LYS A 132 -10.69 -34.62 8.33
CA LYS A 132 -9.93 -35.13 9.47
C LYS A 132 -10.18 -34.28 10.71
N SER A 133 -10.40 -34.94 11.84
CA SER A 133 -10.52 -34.28 13.14
C SER A 133 -9.16 -33.86 13.67
N GLY A 134 -9.16 -32.82 14.48
CA GLY A 134 -7.94 -32.31 15.09
C GLY A 134 -8.06 -30.86 15.54
N LYS A 135 -6.98 -30.39 16.17
CA LYS A 135 -6.78 -28.98 16.49
C LYS A 135 -5.76 -28.43 15.51
N TYR A 136 -6.15 -27.40 14.78
CA TYR A 136 -5.37 -26.80 13.71
C TYR A 136 -5.04 -25.35 14.08
N LEU A 137 -3.85 -24.91 13.68
CA LEU A 137 -3.42 -23.52 13.78
C LEU A 137 -3.32 -22.97 12.37
N VAL A 138 -4.38 -22.30 11.93
CA VAL A 138 -4.49 -21.79 10.56
C VAL A 138 -3.78 -20.44 10.47
N GLU A 139 -2.75 -20.35 9.66
CA GLU A 139 -2.03 -19.09 9.42
C GLU A 139 -2.61 -18.38 8.20
N ILE A 140 -3.15 -17.19 8.41
CA ILE A 140 -3.79 -16.38 7.37
C ILE A 140 -3.00 -15.11 7.16
N LEU A 141 -2.77 -14.76 5.89
CA LEU A 141 -2.10 -13.54 5.47
C LEU A 141 -3.07 -12.65 4.69
N PHE A 142 -3.10 -11.37 5.04
CA PHE A 142 -3.68 -10.33 4.20
C PHE A 142 -2.59 -9.36 3.75
N SER A 143 -2.57 -9.06 2.45
CA SER A 143 -1.60 -8.15 1.83
C SER A 143 -2.26 -7.21 0.84
N ILE A 144 -1.67 -6.03 0.64
CA ILE A 144 -2.06 -5.13 -0.45
C ILE A 144 -1.54 -5.69 -1.79
N PRO A 145 -2.32 -5.71 -2.88
CA PRO A 145 -1.86 -6.08 -4.21
C PRO A 145 -0.58 -5.33 -4.60
N ASN A 146 0.44 -6.04 -5.07
CA ASN A 146 1.77 -5.49 -5.40
C ASN A 146 2.58 -4.94 -4.21
N GLY A 147 2.15 -5.15 -2.97
CA GLY A 147 2.68 -4.48 -1.78
C GLY A 147 3.58 -5.34 -0.88
N PHE A 148 4.55 -4.66 -0.25
CA PHE A 148 5.47 -5.16 0.79
C PHE A 148 4.83 -5.21 2.19
N VAL A 149 3.61 -4.70 2.34
CA VAL A 149 2.93 -4.56 3.63
C VAL A 149 1.89 -5.65 3.77
N SER A 150 2.01 -6.43 4.85
CA SER A 150 1.11 -7.53 5.15
C SER A 150 0.86 -7.65 6.65
N ALA A 151 -0.24 -8.30 6.98
CA ALA A 151 -0.53 -8.77 8.31
C ALA A 151 -0.77 -10.27 8.28
N LYS A 152 -0.34 -10.92 9.34
CA LYS A 152 -0.52 -12.35 9.54
C LYS A 152 -1.15 -12.61 10.90
N GLU A 153 -2.05 -13.58 10.94
CA GLU A 153 -2.76 -14.01 12.14
C GLU A 153 -2.75 -15.53 12.18
N ILE A 154 -2.59 -16.10 13.37
CA ILE A 154 -2.76 -17.54 13.59
C ILE A 154 -4.09 -17.73 14.31
N VAL A 155 -5.02 -18.43 13.67
CA VAL A 155 -6.37 -18.67 14.21
C VAL A 155 -6.51 -20.15 14.56
N PRO A 156 -6.91 -20.50 15.80
CA PRO A 156 -7.19 -21.88 16.15
C PRO A 156 -8.49 -22.35 15.48
N LEU A 157 -8.47 -23.56 14.93
CA LEU A 157 -9.65 -24.24 14.39
C LEU A 157 -9.74 -25.64 14.97
N VAL A 158 -10.89 -25.99 15.54
CA VAL A 158 -11.16 -27.33 16.06
C VAL A 158 -12.10 -28.05 15.10
N VAL A 159 -11.68 -29.22 14.64
CA VAL A 159 -12.51 -30.14 13.85
C VAL A 159 -12.84 -31.35 14.71
N ASN A 160 -14.11 -31.49 15.06
CA ASN A 160 -14.65 -32.62 15.81
C ASN A 160 -14.98 -33.79 14.88
N PRO A 161 -14.95 -35.03 15.38
CA PRO A 161 -15.39 -36.20 14.64
C PRO A 161 -16.86 -36.13 14.23
#